data_AF-A0A1X7T6Y1-F1
#
_entry.id   AF-A0A1X7T6Y1-F1
#
_cell.length_a   1.000
_cell.length_b   1.000
_cell.length_c   1.000
_cell.angle_alpha   90.00
_cell.angle_beta   90.00
_cell.angle_gamma   90.00
#
_symmetry.space_group_name_H-M   'P 1'
#
loop_
_entity.id
_entity.type
_entity.pdbx_description
1 polymer ?
#
loop_
_entity_poly.entity_id
_entity_poly.type
_entity_poly.pdbx_seq_one_letter_code
_entity_poly.pdbx_strand_id
1 'polypeptide(L)'
;MLVISGGLDKNNDTLDDCWIFNITQYSWIKLDVPHSVTKRLGHSLSVFIMSPHCVWIITVGGHVDLSRAFVTNPNIVMLTEL
;
A
#
# COMPACT_ATOMS: atom_id res chain seq x y z
N MET A 1 -4.66 -13.44 3.62
CA MET A 1 -4.09 -12.56 2.57
C MET A 1 -3.15 -11.58 3.22
N LEU A 2 -2.04 -11.23 2.57
CA LEU A 2 -1.14 -10.16 3.04
C LEU A 2 -1.19 -9.01 2.04
N VAL A 3 -1.29 -7.78 2.53
CA VAL A 3 -1.20 -6.58 1.69
C VAL A 3 0.20 -6.01 1.81
N ILE A 4 0.85 -5.81 0.67
CA ILE A 4 2.19 -5.22 0.57
C ILE A 4 2.04 -3.98 -0.31
N SER A 5 2.56 -2.84 0.13
CA SER A 5 2.50 -1.59 -0.61
C SER A 5 3.79 -0.81 -0.48
N GLY A 6 4.21 -0.18 -1.56
CA GLY A 6 5.37 0.71 -1.59
C GLY A 6 6.69 0.03 -1.20
N GLY A 7 7.59 0.81 -0.62
CA GLY A 7 8.96 0.40 -0.33
C GLY A 7 10.00 1.12 -1.20
N LEU A 8 11.19 0.53 -1.26
CA LEU A 8 12.34 1.08 -1.97
C LEU A 8 12.96 -0.02 -2.83
N ASP A 9 13.21 0.27 -4.11
CA ASP A 9 13.87 -0.66 -5.01
C ASP A 9 15.41 -0.59 -4.91
N LYS A 10 16.10 -1.43 -5.68
CA LYS A 10 17.57 -1.47 -5.73
C LYS A 10 18.22 -0.20 -6.32
N ASN A 11 17.45 0.60 -7.05
CA ASN A 11 17.88 1.85 -7.65
C ASN A 11 17.54 3.05 -6.77
N ASN A 12 17.10 2.81 -5.52
CA ASN A 12 16.70 3.84 -4.59
C ASN A 12 15.42 4.61 -5.01
N ASP A 13 14.60 3.99 -5.88
CA ASP A 13 13.30 4.52 -6.29
C ASP A 13 12.20 4.05 -5.33
N THR A 14 11.34 4.99 -4.94
CA THR A 14 10.18 4.67 -4.08
C THR A 14 9.13 3.97 -4.92
N LEU A 15 8.81 2.75 -4.54
CA LEU A 15 7.80 1.93 -5.18
C LEU A 15 6.41 2.51 -4.93
N ASP A 16 5.53 2.37 -5.92
CA ASP A 16 4.18 2.91 -5.93
C ASP A 16 3.11 1.87 -6.28
N ASP A 17 3.45 0.60 -6.14
CA ASP A 17 2.55 -0.52 -6.34
C ASP A 17 1.97 -1.05 -5.03
N CYS A 18 0.85 -1.75 -5.16
CA CYS A 18 0.16 -2.44 -4.07
C CYS A 18 -0.22 -3.84 -4.53
N TRP A 19 0.00 -4.82 -3.67
CA TRP A 19 -0.17 -6.23 -3.97
C TRP A 19 -0.87 -6.96 -2.83
N ILE A 20 -1.67 -7.95 -3.20
CA ILE A 20 -2.16 -8.98 -2.30
C ILE A 20 -1.40 -10.27 -2.56
N PHE A 21 -0.81 -10.81 -1.51
CA PHE A 21 -0.34 -12.18 -1.48
C PHE A 21 -1.45 -13.10 -0.97
N ASN A 22 -1.92 -13.99 -1.83
CA ASN A 22 -2.79 -15.08 -1.46
C ASN A 22 -1.95 -16.21 -0.85
N ILE A 23 -1.91 -16.30 0.47
CA ILE A 23 -1.15 -17.33 1.20
C ILE A 23 -1.63 -18.76 0.95
N THR A 24 -2.88 -18.95 0.50
CA THR A 24 -3.45 -20.27 0.22
C THR A 24 -3.07 -20.74 -1.19
N GLN A 25 -3.12 -19.83 -2.17
CA GLN A 25 -2.82 -20.13 -3.57
C GLN A 25 -1.36 -19.82 -3.96
N TYR A 26 -0.57 -19.24 -3.05
CA TYR A 26 0.79 -18.77 -3.28
C TYR A 26 0.91 -17.86 -4.52
N SER A 27 -0.11 -17.03 -4.74
CA SER A 27 -0.22 -16.16 -5.91
C SER A 27 -0.27 -14.68 -5.51
N TRP A 28 0.08 -13.84 -6.46
CA TRP A 28 0.10 -12.39 -6.31
C TRP A 28 -1.00 -11.76 -7.16
N ILE A 29 -1.74 -10.83 -6.56
CA ILE A 29 -2.75 -10.02 -7.24
C ILE A 29 -2.30 -8.56 -7.10
N LYS A 30 -2.11 -7.88 -8.23
CA LYS A 30 -1.79 -6.44 -8.23
C LYS A 30 -3.08 -5.64 -8.03
N LEU A 31 -3.04 -4.65 -7.14
CA LEU A 31 -4.15 -3.74 -6.91
C LEU A 31 -3.90 -2.41 -7.60
N ASP A 32 -4.95 -1.85 -8.19
CA ASP A 32 -4.93 -0.49 -8.70
C ASP A 32 -5.31 0.47 -7.56
N VAL A 33 -4.30 1.10 -6.98
CA VAL A 33 -4.43 1.94 -5.79
C VAL A 33 -3.74 3.28 -6.06
N PRO A 34 -4.32 4.42 -5.63
CA PRO A 34 -3.72 5.72 -5.88
C PRO A 34 -2.30 5.86 -5.31
N HIS A 35 -1.43 6.55 -6.04
CA HIS A 35 -0.05 6.85 -5.61
C HIS A 35 0.05 7.52 -4.24
N SER A 36 -0.98 8.30 -3.85
CA SER A 36 -1.03 8.93 -2.52
C SER A 36 -1.01 7.91 -1.38
N VAL A 37 -1.47 6.69 -1.63
CA VAL A 37 -1.44 5.57 -0.66
C VAL A 37 -0.19 4.73 -0.83
N THR A 38 0.24 4.48 -2.07
CA THR A 38 1.26 3.46 -2.38
C THR A 38 2.69 3.98 -2.46
N LYS A 39 2.92 5.20 -2.96
CA LYS A 39 4.25 5.74 -3.26
C LYS A 39 5.00 6.20 -2.01
N ARG A 40 5.37 5.25 -1.15
CA ARG A 40 5.93 5.53 0.18
C ARG A 40 6.91 4.47 0.64
N LEU A 41 7.96 4.90 1.35
CA LEU A 41 8.84 4.02 2.15
C LEU A 41 8.74 4.31 3.64
N GLY A 42 8.97 3.29 4.48
CA GLY A 42 8.99 3.43 5.94
C GLY A 42 7.66 3.86 6.56
N HIS A 43 6.54 3.63 5.85
CA HIS A 43 5.20 3.97 6.32
C HIS A 43 4.60 2.83 7.14
N SER A 44 3.56 3.14 7.91
CA SER A 44 2.67 2.14 8.50
C SER A 44 1.50 1.85 7.57
N LEU A 45 1.16 0.57 7.40
CA LEU A 45 0.03 0.12 6.60
C LEU A 45 -0.90 -0.73 7.47
N SER A 46 -2.18 -0.43 7.43
CA SER A 46 -3.24 -1.18 8.10
C SER A 46 -4.37 -1.47 7.12
N VAL A 47 -4.97 -2.64 7.26
CA VAL A 47 -6.04 -3.11 6.38
C VAL A 47 -7.26 -3.41 7.23
N PHE A 48 -8.41 -2.89 6.83
CA PHE A 48 -9.68 -3.10 7.50
C PHE A 48 -10.70 -3.68 6.52
N ILE A 49 -11.25 -4.85 6.84
CA ILE A 49 -12.28 -5.50 6.01
C ILE A 49 -13.64 -5.08 6.57
N MET A 50 -14.32 -4.15 5.89
CA MET A 50 -15.68 -3.73 6.25
C MET A 50 -16.72 -4.80 5.86
N SER A 51 -16.49 -5.50 4.75
CA SER A 51 -17.37 -6.55 4.22
C SER A 51 -16.61 -7.46 3.24
N PRO A 52 -17.19 -8.58 2.75
CA PRO A 52 -16.53 -9.51 1.83
C PRO A 52 -15.98 -8.86 0.54
N HIS A 53 -16.50 -7.70 0.15
CA HIS A 53 -16.08 -6.96 -1.05
C HIS A 53 -15.65 -5.52 -0.72
N CYS A 54 -15.48 -5.16 0.55
CA CYS A 54 -15.11 -3.80 0.93
C CYS A 54 -13.89 -3.84 1.85
N VAL A 55 -12.75 -3.46 1.30
CA VAL A 55 -11.47 -3.43 2.01
C VAL A 55 -10.93 -2.01 2.02
N TRP A 56 -10.53 -1.55 3.19
CA TRP A 56 -9.95 -0.24 3.41
C TRP A 56 -8.45 -0.41 3.66
N ILE A 57 -7.64 0.30 2.90
CA ILE A 57 -6.19 0.37 3.11
C ILE A 57 -5.89 1.75 3.68
N ILE A 58 -5.27 1.77 4.86
CA ILE A 58 -4.90 2.97 5.60
C ILE A 58 -3.38 3.03 5.64
N THR A 59 -2.82 4.09 5.07
CA THR A 59 -1.38 4.34 5.07
C THR A 59 -1.07 5.61 5.86
N VAL A 60 -0.15 5.51 6.81
CA VAL A 60 0.23 6.63 7.70
C VAL A 60 1.74 6.81 7.71
N GLY A 61 2.17 8.07 7.61
CA GLY A 61 3.58 8.42 7.68
C GLY A 61 4.37 8.03 6.42
N GLY A 62 5.67 7.80 6.64
CA GLY A 62 6.64 7.46 5.61
C GLY A 62 7.15 8.66 4.81
N HIS A 63 7.98 8.35 3.83
CA HIS A 63 8.58 9.30 2.90
C HIS A 63 8.13 9.02 1.47
N VAL A 64 7.93 10.07 0.67
CA VAL A 64 7.55 9.97 -0.75
C VAL A 64 8.75 9.69 -1.65
N ASP A 65 9.93 10.12 -1.22
CA ASP A 65 11.20 9.97 -1.91
C ASP A 65 12.38 10.03 -0.92
N LEU A 66 13.60 9.90 -1.44
CA LEU A 66 14.83 10.02 -0.65
C LEU A 66 15.18 11.45 -0.24
N SER A 67 14.49 12.47 -0.75
CA SER A 67 14.59 13.84 -0.22
C SER A 67 13.99 13.97 1.19
N ARG A 68 13.39 12.87 1.68
CA ARG A 68 12.79 12.73 3.01
C ARG A 68 11.58 13.63 3.24
N ALA A 69 10.85 14.00 2.18
CA ALA A 69 9.56 14.64 2.32
C ALA A 69 8.62 13.75 3.14
N PHE A 70 8.41 14.10 4.42
CA PHE A 70 7.56 13.36 5.33
C PHE A 70 6.11 13.60 4.97
N VAL A 71 5.33 12.53 4.92
CA VAL A 71 3.89 12.66 4.82
C VAL A 71 3.28 12.61 6.20
N THR A 72 2.76 13.75 6.65
CA THR A 72 2.17 13.90 7.98
C THR A 72 0.71 13.47 8.05
N ASN A 73 0.00 13.49 6.92
CA ASN A 73 -1.42 13.17 6.88
C ASN A 73 -1.66 11.69 6.52
N PRO A 74 -2.56 10.99 7.23
CA PRO A 74 -3.00 9.66 6.84
C PRO A 74 -3.67 9.71 5.46
N ASN A 75 -3.48 8.68 4.66
CA ASN A 75 -4.16 8.49 3.38
C ASN A 75 -4.94 7.19 3.41
N ILE A 76 -6.15 7.21 2.84
CA ILE A 76 -7.08 6.10 2.87
C ILE A 76 -7.65 5.84 1.49
N VAL A 77 -7.80 4.57 1.15
CA VAL A 77 -8.46 4.11 -0.07
C VAL A 77 -9.40 2.97 0.26
N MET A 78 -10.56 2.99 -0.38
CA MET A 78 -11.55 1.91 -0.36
C MET A 78 -11.44 1.12 -1.66
N LEU A 79 -11.34 -0.20 -1.55
CA LEU A 79 -11.46 -1.14 -2.65
C LEU A 79 -12.80 -1.86 -2.52
N THR A 80 -13.60 -1.80 -3.58
CA THR A 80 -14.95 -2.38 -3.63
C THR A 80 -15.02 -3.70 -4.41
N GLU A 81 -13.94 -4.12 -5.04
CA GLU A 81 -13.84 -5.37 -5.80
C GLU A 81 -12.44 -5.95 -5.62
N LEU A 82 -12.37 -7.18 -5.09
CA LEU A 82 -11.15 -7.95 -4.80
C LEU A 82 -11.35 -9.41 -5.19
#